data_AF-A0A1B6YHD7-F1
#
_entry.id   AF-A0A1B6YHD7-F1
#
_cell.length_a   1.000
_cell.length_b   1.000
_cell.length_c   1.000
_cell.angle_alpha   90.00
_cell.angle_beta   90.00
_cell.angle_gamma   90.00
#
_symmetry.space_group_name_H-M   'P 1'
#
loop_
_entity.id
_entity.type
_entity.pdbx_description
1 polymer ?
#
loop_
_entity_poly.entity_id
_entity_poly.type
_entity_poly.pdbx_seq_one_letter_code
_entity_poly.pdbx_strand_id
1 'polypeptide(L)'
;MSALFEPSPILLAFLALKTTFYLPALLILALLRLLAASGAARLAALLALLVALAGIAARFAPPLLGLTGGGVAQAAHALANAAGGMALPLLASALMLASGVVTGARWRWIDLLHLLLLTGLCGLWLASA
;
A
#
# COMPACT_ATOMS: atom_id res chain seq x y z
N MET A 1 27.73 -10.00 -22.37
CA MET A 1 27.23 -8.60 -22.41
C MET A 1 25.73 -8.51 -22.09
N SER A 2 25.12 -9.53 -21.48
CA SER A 2 23.68 -9.60 -21.16
C SER A 2 23.32 -9.11 -19.75
N ALA A 3 24.26 -9.15 -18.80
CA ALA A 3 24.03 -8.69 -17.42
C ALA A 3 23.89 -7.16 -17.25
N LEU A 4 24.15 -6.36 -18.29
CA LEU A 4 24.02 -4.90 -18.24
C LEU A 4 22.59 -4.40 -18.50
N PHE A 5 21.71 -5.26 -19.02
CA PHE A 5 20.32 -4.90 -19.37
C PHE A 5 19.27 -5.66 -18.54
N GLU A 6 19.68 -6.62 -17.72
CA GLU A 6 18.76 -7.30 -16.81
C GLU A 6 18.57 -6.47 -15.55
N PRO A 7 17.34 -6.04 -15.22
CA PRO A 7 17.07 -5.34 -13.97
C PRO A 7 17.42 -6.23 -12.79
N SER A 8 18.04 -5.63 -11.76
CA SER A 8 18.47 -6.40 -10.59
C SER A 8 17.27 -7.11 -9.95
N PRO A 9 17.44 -8.36 -9.46
CA PRO A 9 16.36 -9.08 -8.80
C PRO A 9 15.73 -8.30 -7.63
N ILE A 10 16.52 -7.48 -6.93
CA ILE A 10 16.08 -6.61 -5.84
C ILE A 10 15.13 -5.53 -6.36
N LEU A 11 15.47 -4.88 -7.47
CA LEU A 11 14.60 -3.89 -8.10
C LEU A 11 13.28 -4.52 -8.56
N LEU A 12 13.35 -5.71 -9.16
CA LEU A 12 12.15 -6.45 -9.58
C LEU A 12 11.26 -6.80 -8.38
N ALA A 13 11.84 -7.28 -7.28
CA ALA A 13 11.13 -7.57 -6.04
C ALA A 13 10.51 -6.30 -5.43
N PHE A 14 11.26 -5.19 -5.37
CA PHE A 14 10.76 -3.90 -4.91
C PHE A 14 9.58 -3.44 -5.75
N LEU A 15 9.70 -3.47 -7.08
CA LEU A 15 8.64 -3.07 -7.99
C LEU A 15 7.42 -3.96 -7.81
N ALA A 16 7.56 -5.29 -7.82
CA ALA A 16 6.43 -6.20 -7.63
C ALA A 16 5.71 -5.96 -6.30
N LEU A 17 6.46 -5.79 -5.21
CA LEU A 17 5.89 -5.49 -3.89
C LEU A 17 5.18 -4.14 -3.91
N LYS A 18 5.87 -3.07 -4.30
CA LYS A 18 5.32 -1.70 -4.38
C LYS A 18 4.08 -1.64 -5.27
N THR A 19 4.11 -2.32 -6.41
CA THR A 19 3.11 -2.11 -7.45
C THR A 19 1.85 -2.94 -7.25
N THR A 20 2.04 -4.21 -6.92
CA THR A 20 0.97 -5.21 -6.99
C THR A 20 0.60 -5.73 -5.62
N PHE A 21 1.57 -6.05 -4.76
CA PHE A 21 1.28 -6.82 -3.54
C PHE A 21 1.03 -5.98 -2.29
N TYR A 22 1.68 -4.82 -2.16
CA TYR A 22 1.69 -4.08 -0.90
C TYR A 22 0.31 -3.58 -0.48
N LEU A 23 -0.37 -2.83 -1.35
CA LEU A 23 -1.69 -2.28 -1.02
C LEU A 23 -2.76 -3.36 -0.82
N PRO A 24 -2.87 -4.44 -1.63
CA PRO A 24 -3.79 -5.53 -1.32
C PRO A 24 -3.50 -6.24 0.00
N ALA A 25 -2.21 -6.50 0.33
CA ALA A 25 -1.85 -7.08 1.62
C ALA A 25 -2.26 -6.16 2.77
N LEU A 26 -1.96 -4.86 2.66
CA LEU A 26 -2.34 -3.86 3.66
C LEU A 26 -3.86 -3.68 3.77
N LEU A 27 -4.59 -3.75 2.66
CA LEU A 27 -6.05 -3.70 2.63
C LEU A 27 -6.66 -4.83 3.47
N ILE A 28 -6.14 -6.06 3.32
CA ILE A 28 -6.57 -7.21 4.11
C ILE A 28 -6.30 -6.97 5.60
N LEU A 29 -5.10 -6.53 5.97
CA LEU A 29 -4.77 -6.23 7.36
C LEU A 29 -5.66 -5.13 7.94
N ALA A 30 -5.90 -4.06 7.17
CA ALA A 30 -6.77 -2.95 7.56
C ALA A 30 -8.22 -3.41 7.74
N LEU A 31 -8.71 -4.30 6.88
CA LEU A 31 -10.05 -4.88 6.99
C LEU A 31 -10.17 -5.75 8.25
N LEU A 32 -9.21 -6.64 8.48
CA LEU A 32 -9.20 -7.48 9.68
C LEU A 32 -9.16 -6.61 10.95
N ARG A 33 -8.37 -5.54 10.93
CA ARG A 33 -8.32 -4.56 12.04
C ARG A 33 -9.63 -3.80 12.21
N LEU A 34 -10.26 -3.37 11.12
CA LEU A 34 -11.55 -2.69 11.13
C LEU A 34 -12.67 -3.55 11.76
N LEU A 35 -12.62 -4.86 11.55
CA LEU A 35 -13.56 -5.82 12.12
C LEU A 35 -13.24 -6.16 13.59
N ALA A 36 -11.97 -6.18 13.97
CA ALA A 36 -11.52 -6.60 15.31
C ALA A 36 -11.42 -5.45 16.33
N ALA A 37 -11.14 -4.23 15.89
CA ALA A 37 -10.89 -3.07 16.75
C ALA A 37 -12.17 -2.32 17.15
N SER A 38 -12.06 -1.48 18.17
CA SER A 38 -13.12 -0.55 18.60
C SER A 38 -12.63 0.88 18.72
N GLY A 39 -13.56 1.85 18.80
CA GLY A 39 -13.24 3.26 19.04
C GLY A 39 -12.32 3.88 17.98
N ALA A 40 -11.31 4.63 18.43
CA ALA A 40 -10.37 5.35 17.57
C ALA A 40 -9.54 4.41 16.68
N ALA A 41 -9.17 3.23 17.18
CA ALA A 41 -8.42 2.24 16.40
C ALA A 41 -9.21 1.78 15.16
N ARG A 42 -10.53 1.65 15.29
CA ARG A 42 -11.43 1.27 14.20
C ARG A 42 -11.52 2.35 13.13
N LEU A 43 -11.58 3.63 13.52
CA LEU A 43 -11.60 4.74 12.57
C LEU A 43 -10.27 4.85 11.80
N ALA A 44 -9.13 4.73 12.49
CA ALA A 44 -7.83 4.71 11.83
C ALA A 44 -7.68 3.54 10.84
N ALA A 45 -8.19 2.35 11.20
CA ALA A 45 -8.23 1.19 10.30
C ALA A 45 -9.13 1.43 9.08
N LEU A 46 -10.27 2.09 9.26
CA LEU A 46 -11.15 2.48 8.15
C LEU A 46 -10.44 3.43 7.18
N LEU A 47 -9.74 4.44 7.69
CA LEU A 47 -8.98 5.37 6.86
C LEU A 47 -7.86 4.66 6.09
N ALA A 48 -7.11 3.77 6.76
CA ALA A 48 -6.10 2.94 6.10
C ALA A 48 -6.70 2.08 4.98
N LEU A 49 -7.86 1.46 5.25
CA LEU A 49 -8.61 0.65 4.27
C LEU A 49 -9.01 1.50 3.06
N LEU A 50 -9.58 2.69 3.28
CA LEU A 50 -10.01 3.58 2.20
C LEU A 50 -8.84 4.07 1.34
N VAL A 51 -7.70 4.43 1.96
CA VAL A 51 -6.50 4.84 1.21
C VAL A 51 -5.94 3.67 0.39
N ALA A 52 -5.87 2.47 0.98
CA ALA A 52 -5.42 1.28 0.26
C ALA A 52 -6.35 0.95 -0.91
N LEU A 53 -7.67 1.02 -0.70
CA LEU A 53 -8.67 0.81 -1.74
C LEU A 53 -8.56 1.85 -2.85
N ALA A 54 -8.40 3.13 -2.50
CA ALA A 54 -8.21 4.21 -3.47
C ALA A 54 -6.95 3.99 -4.32
N GLY A 55 -5.84 3.54 -3.73
CA GLY A 55 -4.62 3.23 -4.48
C GLY A 55 -4.75 2.00 -5.38
N ILE A 56 -5.45 0.96 -4.94
CA ILE A 56 -5.79 -0.20 -5.79
C ILE A 56 -6.69 0.26 -6.94
N ALA A 57 -7.74 1.03 -6.65
CA ALA A 57 -8.66 1.54 -7.66
C ALA A 57 -7.95 2.44 -8.67
N ALA A 58 -7.12 3.38 -8.23
CA ALA A 58 -6.35 4.26 -9.12
C ALA A 58 -5.44 3.49 -10.08
N ARG A 59 -4.95 2.32 -9.67
CA ARG A 59 -4.03 1.50 -10.46
C ARG A 59 -4.73 0.54 -11.41
N PHE A 60 -5.81 -0.09 -10.95
CA PHE A 60 -6.46 -1.19 -11.68
C PHE A 60 -7.82 -0.81 -12.28
N ALA A 61 -8.55 0.16 -11.71
CA ALA A 61 -9.89 0.50 -12.20
C ALA A 61 -9.88 1.13 -13.61
N PRO A 62 -8.99 2.09 -13.96
CA PRO A 62 -9.01 2.69 -15.29
C PRO A 62 -8.89 1.67 -16.44
N PRO A 63 -7.91 0.75 -16.47
CA PRO A 63 -7.82 -0.24 -17.55
C PRO A 63 -8.99 -1.24 -17.52
N LEU A 64 -9.50 -1.63 -16.35
CA LEU A 64 -10.64 -2.55 -16.23
C LEU A 64 -11.96 -1.95 -16.75
N LEU A 65 -12.11 -0.64 -16.68
CA LEU A 65 -13.30 0.09 -17.11
C LEU A 65 -13.17 0.67 -18.53
N GLY A 66 -12.06 0.42 -19.23
CA GLY A 66 -11.78 1.01 -20.55
C GLY A 66 -11.50 2.52 -20.51
N LEU A 67 -11.19 3.07 -19.33
CA LEU A 67 -10.86 4.48 -19.13
C LEU A 67 -9.37 4.72 -19.38
N THR A 68 -8.94 4.55 -20.62
CA THR A 68 -7.52 4.65 -21.02
C THR A 68 -7.07 6.07 -21.36
N GLY A 69 -7.98 7.04 -21.37
CA GLY A 69 -7.71 8.44 -21.71
C GLY A 69 -8.60 9.44 -20.96
N GLY A 70 -8.31 10.73 -21.14
CA GLY A 70 -9.06 11.83 -20.52
C GLY A 70 -8.66 12.15 -19.08
N GLY A 71 -9.38 13.10 -18.47
CA GLY A 71 -9.02 13.65 -17.15
C GLY A 71 -9.06 12.63 -16.01
N VAL A 72 -9.97 11.66 -16.05
CA VAL A 72 -10.09 10.61 -15.03
C VAL A 72 -8.88 9.67 -15.05
N ALA A 73 -8.45 9.22 -16.23
CA ALA A 73 -7.26 8.40 -16.37
C ALA A 73 -6.01 9.15 -15.90
N GLN A 74 -5.87 10.42 -16.27
CA GLN A 74 -4.76 11.28 -15.83
C GLN A 74 -4.74 11.46 -14.31
N ALA A 75 -5.89 11.73 -13.69
CA ALA A 75 -5.99 11.86 -12.23
C ALA A 75 -5.65 10.55 -11.50
N ALA A 76 -6.15 9.41 -12.01
CA ALA A 76 -5.82 8.11 -11.47
C ALA A 76 -4.32 7.79 -11.59
N HIS A 77 -3.71 8.09 -12.73
CA HIS A 77 -2.27 7.94 -12.92
C HIS A 77 -1.45 8.88 -12.02
N ALA A 78 -1.86 10.15 -11.87
CA ALA A 78 -1.20 11.10 -10.99
C ALA A 78 -1.25 10.63 -9.53
N LEU A 79 -2.42 10.15 -9.09
CA LEU A 79 -2.60 9.62 -7.74
C LEU A 79 -1.77 8.34 -7.52
N ALA A 80 -1.83 7.38 -8.45
CA ALA A 80 -1.10 6.11 -8.36
C ALA A 80 0.43 6.28 -8.39
N ASN A 81 0.93 7.33 -9.06
CA ASN A 81 2.37 7.63 -9.18
C ASN A 81 2.84 8.76 -8.25
N ALA A 82 1.99 9.30 -7.39
CA ALA A 82 2.37 10.32 -6.43
C ALA A 82 3.56 9.86 -5.57
N ALA A 83 4.56 10.75 -5.43
CA ALA A 83 5.86 10.45 -4.81
C ALA A 83 6.51 9.16 -5.36
N GLY A 84 6.57 8.98 -6.68
CA GLY A 84 7.15 7.79 -7.31
C GLY A 84 6.35 6.49 -7.08
N GLY A 85 5.08 6.63 -6.72
CA GLY A 85 4.18 5.54 -6.35
C GLY A 85 4.31 5.08 -4.90
N MET A 86 5.01 5.82 -4.04
CA MET A 86 5.17 5.51 -2.61
C MET A 86 4.16 6.24 -1.72
N ALA A 87 3.49 7.30 -2.20
CA ALA A 87 2.60 8.12 -1.37
C ALA A 87 1.47 7.30 -0.72
N LEU A 88 0.72 6.51 -1.50
CA LEU A 88 -0.41 5.73 -1.00
C LEU A 88 0.02 4.56 -0.09
N PRO A 89 1.03 3.74 -0.45
CA PRO A 89 1.60 2.75 0.47
C PRO A 89 1.99 3.34 1.83
N LEU A 90 2.70 4.47 1.83
CA LEU A 90 3.18 5.08 3.06
C LEU A 90 2.04 5.71 3.87
N LEU A 91 1.12 6.43 3.22
CA LEU A 91 -0.03 7.03 3.90
C LEU A 91 -0.93 5.98 4.55
N ALA A 92 -1.29 4.93 3.79
CA ALA A 92 -2.09 3.83 4.33
C ALA A 92 -1.36 3.13 5.49
N SER A 93 -0.04 2.98 5.40
CA SER A 93 0.76 2.40 6.47
C SER A 93 0.82 3.29 7.71
N ALA A 94 0.94 4.61 7.56
CA ALA A 94 0.92 5.54 8.68
C ALA A 94 -0.42 5.45 9.44
N LEU A 95 -1.54 5.38 8.72
CA LEU A 95 -2.87 5.21 9.31
C LEU A 95 -3.03 3.84 9.99
N MET A 96 -2.46 2.80 9.41
CA MET A 96 -2.47 1.46 9.99
C MET A 96 -1.60 1.39 11.27
N LEU A 97 -0.42 2.05 11.28
CA LEU A 97 0.39 2.20 12.49
C LEU A 97 -0.39 2.95 13.57
N ALA A 98 -1.04 4.06 13.21
CA ALA A 98 -1.88 4.83 14.14
C ALA A 98 -2.98 3.95 14.76
N SER A 99 -3.62 3.09 13.97
CA SER A 99 -4.62 2.13 14.47
C SER A 99 -4.07 1.16 15.53
N GLY A 100 -2.77 0.87 15.53
CA GLY A 100 -2.11 0.00 16.53
C GLY A 100 -1.66 0.69 17.81
N VAL A 101 -1.50 2.01 17.79
CA VAL A 101 -1.03 2.78 18.95
C VAL A 101 -2.20 3.36 19.75
N VAL A 102 -3.31 3.68 19.09
CA VAL A 102 -4.50 4.23 19.77
C VAL A 102 -5.30 3.16 20.53
N THR A 103 -6.13 3.62 21.46
CA THR A 103 -6.97 2.74 22.29
C THR A 103 -8.00 1.97 21.44
N GLY A 104 -8.29 0.74 21.88
CA GLY A 104 -9.23 -0.15 21.19
C GLY A 104 -8.58 -1.10 20.17
N ALA A 105 -7.25 -1.06 20.02
CA ALA A 105 -6.51 -2.03 19.24
C ALA A 105 -6.59 -3.44 19.86
N ARG A 106 -6.81 -4.44 19.00
CA ARG A 106 -6.81 -5.87 19.35
C ARG A 106 -5.95 -6.63 18.33
N TRP A 107 -5.51 -7.83 18.72
CA TRP A 107 -4.72 -8.75 17.89
C TRP A 107 -3.39 -8.17 17.40
N ARG A 108 -2.39 -8.16 18.30
CA ARG A 108 -1.04 -7.62 18.04
C ARG A 108 -0.29 -8.30 16.88
N TRP A 109 -0.72 -9.48 16.45
CA TRP A 109 -0.14 -10.12 15.27
C TRP A 109 -0.39 -9.33 13.98
N ILE A 110 -1.49 -8.56 13.90
CA ILE A 110 -1.76 -7.66 12.77
C ILE A 110 -0.66 -6.59 12.69
N ASP A 111 -0.26 -6.04 13.83
CA ASP A 111 0.82 -5.05 13.92
C ASP A 111 2.16 -5.65 13.50
N LEU A 112 2.45 -6.88 13.93
CA LEU A 112 3.67 -7.58 13.54
C LEU A 112 3.74 -7.83 12.03
N LEU A 113 2.64 -8.30 11.43
CA LEU A 113 2.59 -8.51 9.98
C LEU A 113 2.67 -7.20 9.20
N HIS A 114 2.04 -6.14 9.70
CA HIS A 114 2.13 -4.82 9.09
C HIS A 114 3.56 -4.26 9.16
N LEU A 115 4.22 -4.37 10.32
CA LEU A 115 5.61 -3.96 10.47
C LEU A 115 6.54 -4.77 9.57
N LEU A 116 6.33 -6.09 9.45
CA LEU A 116 7.09 -6.92 8.51
C LEU A 116 6.88 -6.46 7.06
N LEU A 117 5.65 -6.17 6.68
CA LEU A 117 5.31 -5.69 5.34
C LEU A 117 5.97 -4.32 5.05
N LEU A 118 5.85 -3.37 6.00
CA LEU A 118 6.40 -2.02 5.88
C LEU A 118 7.94 -2.03 5.85
N THR A 119 8.57 -2.79 6.74
CA THR A 119 10.03 -2.94 6.76
C THR A 119 10.54 -3.63 5.50
N GLY A 120 9.82 -4.62 4.98
CA GLY A 120 10.12 -5.24 3.69
C GLY A 120 10.07 -4.23 2.53
N LEU A 121 9.02 -3.39 2.47
CA LEU A 121 8.91 -2.33 1.46
C LEU A 121 10.04 -1.31 1.58
N CYS A 122 10.28 -0.77 2.77
CA CYS A 122 11.32 0.24 2.99
C CYS A 122 12.73 -0.32 2.79
N GLY A 123 12.98 -1.56 3.22
CA GLY A 123 14.26 -2.24 3.05
C GLY A 123 14.57 -2.48 1.57
N LEU A 124 13.60 -2.98 0.81
CA LEU A 124 13.74 -3.12 -0.64
C LEU A 124 13.89 -1.77 -1.34
N TRP A 125 13.16 -0.74 -0.89
CA TRP A 125 13.30 0.60 -1.45
C TRP A 125 14.72 1.15 -1.28
N LEU A 126 15.25 1.13 -0.05
CA LEU A 126 16.60 1.60 0.25
C LEU A 126 17.70 0.79 -0.46
N ALA A 127 17.50 -0.52 -0.64
CA ALA A 127 18.43 -1.39 -1.36
C ALA A 127 18.35 -1.23 -2.89
N SER A 128 17.31 -0.58 -3.41
CA SER A 128 17.09 -0.36 -4.85
C SER A 128 17.24 1.10 -5.29
N ALA A 129 17.42 2.02 -4.33
CA ALA A 129 17.64 3.45 -4.54
C ALA A 129 19.10 3.72 -4.89
#